data_AF-A0A9N9DPP9-F1
#
_entry.id   AF-A0A9N9DPP9-F1
#
_cell.length_a   1.000
_cell.length_b   1.000
_cell.length_c   1.000
_cell.angle_alpha   90.00
_cell.angle_beta   90.00
_cell.angle_gamma   90.00
#
_symmetry.space_group_name_H-M   'P 1'
#
loop_
_entity.id
_entity.type
_entity.pdbx_description
1 polymer ?
#
loop_
_entity_poly.entity_id
_entity_poly.type
_entity_poly.pdbx_seq_one_letter_code
_entity_poly.pdbx_strand_id
1 'polypeptide(L)'
;MSDATSPPYINIVVSIGLAAVALNTIGSIYVIYRAFNRWIVTNRPLSMSFRVPMYIAITVLTSLIPINSLSISVTQSYTLSHGETFQGIACKVVGGLSFFGVSNNMSLVGSLALLTYFRTCQKWYIDLGKYDYKLFAIISLVSFMLTLIGVPSFGPSGYWCYTNQINPTTPIIVIILTFTIILITFFCYIATLREINIQQKAVRKLNTQSKLSRVEIIVTRKITGYILIFLLQWTPSIFYVIGQILGTINSETFTEQSDEWINNGNISPSRIKVHEVVTIETKEIL
;
A
#
# COMPACT_ATOMS: atom_id res chain seq x y z
N MET A 1 22.78 32.26 3.94
CA MET A 1 22.73 31.38 2.76
C MET A 1 23.71 30.26 3.07
N SER A 2 23.22 29.30 3.84
CA SER A 2 24.01 28.20 4.38
C SER A 2 23.55 26.97 3.62
N ASP A 3 24.42 26.42 2.76
CA ASP A 3 24.24 25.11 2.17
C ASP A 3 24.23 24.08 3.31
N ALA A 4 23.03 23.77 3.80
CA ALA A 4 22.81 22.58 4.58
C ALA A 4 22.77 21.41 3.59
N THR A 5 23.94 20.84 3.29
CA THR A 5 24.04 19.58 2.59
C THR A 5 23.27 18.53 3.39
N SER A 6 22.13 18.09 2.85
CA SER A 6 21.35 17.01 3.41
C SER A 6 22.22 15.75 3.57
N PRO A 7 22.09 15.01 4.68
CA PRO A 7 22.96 13.86 4.92
C PRO A 7 22.81 12.80 3.82
N PRO A 8 23.90 12.10 3.46
CA PRO A 8 24.01 11.34 2.20
C PRO A 8 22.98 10.21 2.05
N TYR A 9 22.45 9.67 3.16
CA TYR A 9 21.42 8.64 3.14
C TYR A 9 20.07 9.14 2.60
N ILE A 10 19.72 10.42 2.81
CA ILE A 10 18.46 11.00 2.34
C ILE A 10 18.43 11.01 0.82
N ASN A 11 19.53 11.42 0.20
CA ASN A 11 19.66 11.52 -1.25
C ASN A 11 19.51 10.15 -1.93
N ILE A 12 20.05 9.09 -1.32
CA ILE A 12 19.96 7.72 -1.84
C ILE A 12 18.51 7.19 -1.75
N VAL A 13 17.90 7.26 -0.57
CA VAL A 13 16.54 6.73 -0.32
C VAL A 13 15.52 7.45 -1.20
N VAL A 14 15.62 8.77 -1.30
CA VAL A 14 14.69 9.57 -2.09
C VAL A 14 14.87 9.33 -3.59
N SER A 15 16.10 9.25 -4.09
CA SER A 15 16.36 9.01 -5.52
C SER A 15 15.87 7.64 -5.98
N ILE A 16 16.07 6.60 -5.17
CA ILE A 16 15.53 5.25 -5.44
C ILE A 16 14.00 5.28 -5.46
N GLY A 17 13.38 5.99 -4.51
CA GLY A 17 11.93 6.18 -4.47
C GLY A 17 11.38 6.83 -5.73
N LEU A 18 12.00 7.92 -6.19
CA LEU A 18 11.62 8.62 -7.42
C LEU A 18 11.75 7.73 -8.66
N ALA A 19 12.86 6.99 -8.79
CA ALA A 19 13.07 6.06 -9.90
C ALA A 19 12.02 4.94 -9.92
N ALA A 20 11.69 4.37 -8.75
CA ALA A 20 10.67 3.34 -8.63
C ALA A 20 9.27 3.86 -9.03
N VAL A 21 8.92 5.09 -8.62
CA VAL A 21 7.66 5.74 -9.01
C VAL A 21 7.58 5.98 -10.52
N ALA A 22 8.67 6.43 -11.14
CA ALA A 22 8.74 6.64 -12.59
C ALA A 22 8.53 5.34 -13.37
N LEU A 23 9.24 4.27 -12.99
CA LEU A 23 9.09 2.95 -13.61
C LEU A 23 7.67 2.39 -13.43
N ASN A 24 7.08 2.54 -12.24
CA ASN A 24 5.72 2.10 -11.98
C ASN A 24 4.69 2.87 -12.84
N THR A 25 4.91 4.16 -13.05
CA THR A 25 4.06 5.01 -13.89
C THR A 25 4.14 4.58 -15.36
N ILE A 26 5.35 4.39 -15.89
CA ILE A 26 5.57 3.92 -17.27
C ILE A 26 4.93 2.53 -17.47
N GLY A 27 5.14 1.62 -16.53
CA GLY A 27 4.55 0.28 -16.56
C GLY A 27 3.01 0.31 -16.55
N SER A 28 2.43 1.17 -15.72
CA SER A 28 0.97 1.34 -15.62
C SER A 28 0.38 1.91 -16.91
N ILE A 29 1.01 2.94 -17.49
CA ILE A 29 0.61 3.51 -18.79
C ILE A 29 0.66 2.43 -19.87
N TYR A 30 1.74 1.64 -19.93
CA TYR A 30 1.89 0.56 -20.91
C TYR A 30 0.77 -0.48 -20.79
N VAL A 31 0.43 -0.92 -19.57
CA VAL A 31 -0.64 -1.90 -19.35
C VAL A 31 -2.00 -1.36 -19.80
N ILE A 32 -2.31 -0.10 -19.48
CA ILE A 32 -3.55 0.56 -19.90
C ILE A 32 -3.60 0.71 -21.42
N TYR A 33 -2.52 1.21 -22.03
CA TYR A 33 -2.40 1.36 -23.47
C TYR A 33 -2.61 0.02 -24.20
N ARG A 34 -1.97 -1.05 -23.72
CA ARG A 34 -2.12 -2.40 -24.28
C ARG A 34 -3.56 -2.91 -24.16
N ALA A 35 -4.21 -2.69 -23.01
CA ALA A 35 -5.60 -3.10 -22.81
C ALA A 35 -6.57 -2.31 -23.72
N PHE A 36 -6.34 -1.01 -23.86
CA PHE A 36 -7.13 -0.11 -24.68
C PHE A 36 -7.00 -0.43 -26.18
N ASN A 37 -5.77 -0.58 -26.68
CA ASN A 37 -5.54 -0.99 -28.07
C ASN A 37 -6.23 -2.31 -28.40
N ARG A 38 -6.15 -3.28 -27.50
CA ARG A 38 -6.83 -4.57 -27.70
C ARG A 38 -8.35 -4.42 -27.72
N TRP A 39 -8.90 -3.56 -26.87
CA TRP A 39 -10.33 -3.27 -26.87
C TRP A 39 -10.78 -2.66 -28.20
N ILE A 40 -10.05 -1.67 -28.72
CA ILE A 40 -10.32 -1.03 -30.01
C ILE A 40 -10.24 -2.05 -31.15
N VAL A 41 -9.14 -2.80 -31.24
CA VAL A 41 -8.91 -3.73 -32.37
C VAL A 41 -9.92 -4.87 -32.37
N THR A 42 -10.32 -5.38 -31.20
CA THR A 42 -11.19 -6.56 -31.13
C THR A 42 -12.67 -6.19 -31.13
N ASN A 43 -13.06 -4.94 -30.81
CA ASN A 43 -14.44 -4.49 -30.60
C ASN A 43 -15.27 -5.42 -29.71
N ARG A 44 -14.61 -6.15 -28.81
CA ARG A 44 -15.19 -7.14 -27.91
C ARG A 44 -14.88 -6.77 -26.47
N PRO A 45 -15.77 -7.11 -25.52
CA PRO A 45 -15.48 -6.94 -24.11
C PRO A 45 -14.16 -7.66 -23.75
N LEU A 46 -13.24 -6.93 -23.12
CA LEU A 46 -11.97 -7.47 -22.64
C LEU A 46 -12.20 -8.67 -21.70
N SER A 47 -11.35 -9.69 -21.79
CA SER A 47 -11.42 -10.80 -20.84
C SER A 47 -10.91 -10.38 -19.46
N MET A 48 -11.34 -11.09 -18.41
CA MET A 48 -10.91 -10.83 -17.02
C MET A 48 -9.38 -10.79 -16.86
N SER A 49 -8.61 -11.56 -17.65
CA SER A 49 -7.15 -11.54 -17.65
C SER A 49 -6.53 -10.20 -18.06
N PHE A 50 -7.25 -9.36 -18.81
CA PHE A 50 -6.78 -8.02 -19.21
C PHE A 50 -7.43 -6.93 -18.37
N ARG A 51 -8.68 -7.14 -17.94
CA ARG A 51 -9.39 -6.21 -17.07
C ARG A 51 -8.76 -6.08 -15.69
N VAL A 52 -8.39 -7.19 -15.05
CA VAL A 52 -7.78 -7.17 -13.70
C VAL A 52 -6.49 -6.33 -13.67
N PRO A 53 -5.49 -6.55 -14.55
CA PRO A 53 -4.30 -5.70 -14.59
C PRO A 53 -4.61 -4.26 -15.00
N MET A 54 -5.58 -4.05 -15.89
CA MET A 54 -6.03 -2.71 -16.26
C MET A 54 -6.65 -1.97 -15.07
N TYR A 55 -7.41 -2.65 -14.21
CA TYR A 55 -8.00 -2.06 -13.01
C TYR A 55 -6.97 -1.73 -11.94
N ILE A 56 -5.99 -2.61 -11.74
CA ILE A 56 -4.84 -2.34 -10.86
C ILE A 56 -4.06 -1.15 -11.42
N ALA A 57 -3.79 -1.12 -12.72
CA ALA A 57 -3.10 -0.01 -13.36
C ALA A 57 -3.91 1.29 -13.30
N ILE A 58 -5.23 1.25 -13.52
CA ILE A 58 -6.10 2.43 -13.42
C ILE A 58 -6.14 2.94 -12.00
N THR A 59 -6.29 2.09 -10.99
CA THR A 59 -6.25 2.54 -9.59
C THR A 59 -4.88 3.08 -9.23
N VAL A 60 -3.80 2.45 -9.65
CA VAL A 60 -2.45 3.03 -9.54
C VAL A 60 -2.39 4.39 -10.25
N LEU A 61 -3.00 4.56 -11.42
CA LEU A 61 -2.90 5.80 -12.18
C LEU A 61 -3.80 6.91 -11.61
N THR A 62 -5.05 6.61 -11.27
CA THR A 62 -6.02 7.57 -10.69
C THR A 62 -5.75 7.88 -9.23
N SER A 63 -5.23 6.91 -8.46
CA SER A 63 -4.90 7.09 -7.05
C SER A 63 -3.40 7.31 -6.78
N LEU A 64 -2.52 7.24 -7.77
CA LEU A 64 -1.10 7.61 -7.61
C LEU A 64 -0.61 8.68 -8.59
N ILE A 65 -1.29 9.07 -9.67
CA ILE A 65 -0.82 10.25 -10.43
C ILE A 65 -1.09 11.57 -9.69
N PRO A 66 -2.30 11.85 -9.19
CA PRO A 66 -2.53 13.07 -8.38
C PRO A 66 -1.77 13.03 -7.04
N ILE A 67 -1.44 11.81 -6.56
CA ILE A 67 -0.96 11.53 -5.20
C ILE A 67 0.55 11.28 -5.17
N ASN A 68 1.14 10.42 -6.01
CA ASN A 68 2.60 10.23 -6.06
C ASN A 68 3.33 11.38 -6.75
N SER A 69 2.83 11.92 -7.86
CA SER A 69 3.60 12.95 -8.60
C SER A 69 3.59 14.33 -7.91
N LEU A 70 2.50 14.67 -7.21
CA LEU A 70 2.39 15.95 -6.51
C LEU A 70 2.68 15.84 -5.01
N SER A 71 2.54 14.68 -4.38
CA SER A 71 2.69 14.54 -2.94
C SER A 71 3.98 13.82 -2.56
N ILE A 72 4.30 12.69 -3.20
CA ILE A 72 5.59 12.01 -2.96
C ILE A 72 6.71 12.71 -3.70
N SER A 73 6.59 13.00 -5.00
CA SER A 73 7.68 13.65 -5.74
C SER A 73 7.91 15.09 -5.29
N VAL A 74 6.87 15.85 -4.93
CA VAL A 74 7.06 17.20 -4.38
C VAL A 74 7.57 17.12 -2.94
N THR A 75 7.05 16.24 -2.07
CA THR A 75 7.64 16.10 -0.71
C THR A 75 9.08 15.63 -0.80
N GLN A 76 9.39 14.67 -1.66
CA GLN A 76 10.74 14.15 -1.88
C GLN A 76 11.68 15.18 -2.52
N SER A 77 11.22 15.92 -3.53
CA SER A 77 12.01 16.99 -4.16
C SER A 77 12.15 18.20 -3.22
N TYR A 78 11.14 18.47 -2.40
CA TYR A 78 11.17 19.49 -1.36
C TYR A 78 12.14 19.09 -0.24
N THR A 79 12.09 17.85 0.24
CA THR A 79 13.03 17.29 1.21
C THR A 79 14.45 17.18 0.65
N LEU A 80 14.62 16.90 -0.65
CA LEU A 80 15.92 16.97 -1.33
C LEU A 80 16.48 18.40 -1.38
N SER A 81 15.64 19.41 -1.53
CA SER A 81 16.06 20.81 -1.67
C SER A 81 16.19 21.56 -0.35
N HIS A 82 15.39 21.18 0.66
CA HIS A 82 15.29 21.90 1.94
C HIS A 82 15.71 21.05 3.16
N GLY A 83 15.98 19.75 2.97
CA GLY A 83 16.35 18.83 4.05
C GLY A 83 15.21 18.39 4.97
N GLU A 84 14.02 19.00 4.85
CA GLU A 84 12.87 18.76 5.73
C GLU A 84 11.61 18.34 4.96
N THR A 85 10.64 17.74 5.65
CA THR A 85 9.31 17.42 5.10
C THR A 85 8.35 18.59 5.26
N PHE A 86 7.27 18.59 4.47
CA PHE A 86 6.20 19.59 4.63
C PHE A 86 5.67 19.57 6.06
N GLN A 87 5.43 20.76 6.61
CA GLN A 87 4.87 20.96 7.94
C GLN A 87 3.40 21.41 7.86
N GLY A 88 2.66 21.19 8.95
CA GLY A 88 1.28 21.69 9.09
C GLY A 88 0.26 21.02 8.16
N ILE A 89 -0.67 21.82 7.61
CA ILE A 89 -1.85 21.35 6.87
C ILE A 89 -1.45 20.63 5.56
N ALA A 90 -0.40 21.10 4.90
CA ALA A 90 0.09 20.51 3.65
C ALA A 90 0.44 19.02 3.84
N CYS A 91 1.14 18.69 4.93
CA CYS A 91 1.51 17.31 5.24
C CYS A 91 0.30 16.43 5.55
N LYS A 92 -0.73 16.98 6.21
CA LYS A 92 -1.97 16.25 6.49
C LYS A 92 -2.72 15.89 5.20
N VAL A 93 -2.79 16.83 4.25
CA VAL A 93 -3.44 16.60 2.94
C VAL A 93 -2.66 15.56 2.14
N VAL A 94 -1.33 15.70 2.07
CA VAL A 94 -0.43 14.74 1.39
C VAL A 94 -0.56 13.33 1.98
N GLY A 95 -0.54 13.21 3.31
CA GLY A 95 -0.66 11.93 4.02
C GLY A 95 -2.03 11.29 3.83
N GLY A 96 -3.11 12.07 3.93
CA GLY A 96 -4.46 11.56 3.68
C GLY A 96 -4.67 11.12 2.25
N LEU A 97 -4.16 11.87 1.29
CA LEU A 97 -4.23 11.52 -0.12
C LEU A 97 -3.44 10.22 -0.41
N SER A 98 -2.24 10.08 0.17
CA SER A 98 -1.44 8.85 0.09
C SER A 98 -2.15 7.65 0.71
N PHE A 99 -2.76 7.84 1.89
CA PHE A 99 -3.54 6.80 2.55
C PHE A 99 -4.74 6.37 1.72
N PHE A 100 -5.48 7.31 1.14
CA PHE A 100 -6.61 7.02 0.26
C PHE A 100 -6.20 6.13 -0.92
N GLY A 101 -5.10 6.46 -1.60
CA GLY A 101 -4.65 5.69 -2.76
C GLY A 101 -4.19 4.28 -2.40
N VAL A 102 -3.44 4.14 -1.31
CA VAL A 102 -3.02 2.84 -0.77
C VAL A 102 -4.23 2.00 -0.37
N SER A 103 -5.15 2.56 0.41
CA SER A 103 -6.37 1.86 0.87
C SER A 103 -7.24 1.41 -0.29
N ASN A 104 -7.41 2.26 -1.31
CA ASN A 104 -8.22 1.94 -2.49
C ASN A 104 -7.58 0.81 -3.31
N ASN A 105 -6.26 0.86 -3.51
CA ASN A 105 -5.53 -0.19 -4.21
C ASN A 105 -5.59 -1.53 -3.47
N MET A 106 -5.33 -1.52 -2.16
CA MET A 106 -5.40 -2.72 -1.32
C MET A 106 -6.80 -3.35 -1.34
N SER A 107 -7.83 -2.54 -1.11
CA SER A 107 -9.21 -3.00 -1.06
C SER A 107 -9.68 -3.53 -2.40
N LEU A 108 -9.21 -2.95 -3.51
CA LEU A 108 -9.47 -3.47 -4.84
C LEU A 108 -8.86 -4.86 -5.04
N VAL A 109 -7.57 -5.01 -4.77
CA VAL A 109 -6.89 -6.30 -4.98
C VAL A 109 -7.48 -7.38 -4.08
N GLY A 110 -7.81 -7.06 -2.82
CA GLY A 110 -8.52 -7.96 -1.92
C GLY A 110 -9.89 -8.37 -2.45
N SER A 111 -10.67 -7.41 -2.98
CA SER A 111 -11.98 -7.69 -3.59
C SER A 111 -11.85 -8.58 -4.84
N LEU A 112 -10.84 -8.33 -5.68
CA LEU A 112 -10.55 -9.17 -6.85
C LEU A 112 -10.12 -10.59 -6.45
N ALA A 113 -9.37 -10.74 -5.35
CA ALA A 113 -9.01 -12.04 -4.81
C ALA A 113 -10.24 -12.82 -4.32
N LEU A 114 -11.15 -12.16 -3.58
CA LEU A 114 -12.43 -12.73 -3.15
C LEU A 114 -13.31 -13.14 -4.34
N LEU A 115 -13.47 -12.27 -5.34
CA LEU A 115 -14.25 -12.57 -6.54
C LEU A 115 -13.65 -13.75 -7.32
N THR A 116 -12.32 -13.83 -7.40
CA THR A 116 -11.63 -14.96 -8.03
C THR A 116 -11.89 -16.25 -7.25
N TYR A 117 -11.82 -16.19 -5.92
CA TYR A 117 -12.16 -17.32 -5.06
C TYR A 117 -13.61 -17.78 -5.25
N PHE A 118 -14.59 -16.88 -5.22
CA PHE A 118 -16.01 -17.24 -5.43
C PHE A 118 -16.25 -17.83 -6.82
N ARG A 119 -15.63 -17.26 -7.86
CA ARG A 119 -15.76 -17.76 -9.23
C ARG A 119 -15.14 -19.15 -9.39
N THR A 120 -13.96 -19.39 -8.81
CA THR A 120 -13.22 -20.63 -9.02
C THR A 120 -13.66 -21.75 -8.08
N CYS A 121 -13.80 -21.47 -6.79
CA CYS A 121 -14.10 -22.47 -5.77
C CYS A 121 -15.60 -22.69 -5.60
N GLN A 122 -16.41 -21.63 -5.63
CA GLN A 122 -17.86 -21.72 -5.43
C GLN A 122 -18.65 -21.75 -6.76
N LYS A 123 -17.97 -21.57 -7.91
CA LYS A 123 -18.59 -21.51 -9.25
C LYS A 123 -19.69 -20.45 -9.36
N TRP A 124 -19.60 -19.38 -8.59
CA TRP A 124 -20.52 -18.25 -8.68
C TRP A 124 -20.08 -17.31 -9.80
N TYR A 125 -20.86 -17.27 -10.88
CA TYR A 125 -20.59 -16.43 -12.04
C TYR A 125 -21.25 -15.07 -11.88
N ILE A 126 -20.50 -14.11 -11.34
CA ILE A 126 -20.91 -12.70 -11.37
C ILE A 126 -20.42 -12.11 -12.70
N ASP A 127 -21.34 -11.54 -13.47
CA ASP A 127 -21.00 -10.80 -14.69
C ASP A 127 -20.40 -9.44 -14.33
N LEU A 128 -19.11 -9.46 -14.04
CA LEU A 128 -18.32 -8.29 -13.67
C LEU A 128 -18.39 -7.19 -14.76
N GLY A 129 -18.50 -7.53 -16.04
CA GLY A 129 -18.35 -6.55 -17.12
C GLY A 129 -19.27 -5.33 -17.15
N LYS A 130 -20.53 -5.45 -16.72
CA LYS A 130 -21.46 -4.30 -16.66
C LYS A 130 -21.47 -3.63 -15.28
N TYR A 131 -21.06 -4.35 -14.23
CA TYR A 131 -21.17 -3.90 -12.84
C TYR A 131 -19.82 -3.59 -12.19
N ASP A 132 -18.71 -3.74 -12.90
CA ASP A 132 -17.35 -3.45 -12.42
C ASP A 132 -17.27 -2.03 -11.83
N TYR A 133 -17.82 -1.03 -12.53
CA TYR A 133 -17.81 0.36 -12.04
C TYR A 133 -18.52 0.55 -10.69
N LYS A 134 -19.55 -0.25 -10.37
CA LYS A 134 -20.23 -0.17 -9.08
C LYS A 134 -19.35 -0.68 -7.95
N LEU A 135 -18.61 -1.77 -8.21
CA LEU A 135 -17.62 -2.30 -7.27
C LEU A 135 -16.52 -1.26 -7.02
N PHE A 136 -15.97 -0.65 -8.07
CA PHE A 136 -14.98 0.42 -7.95
C PHE A 136 -15.50 1.62 -7.14
N ALA A 137 -16.74 2.05 -7.41
CA ALA A 137 -17.36 3.16 -6.70
C ALA A 137 -17.53 2.87 -5.20
N ILE A 138 -18.00 1.68 -4.84
CA ILE A 138 -18.17 1.27 -3.44
C ILE A 138 -16.81 1.22 -2.72
N ILE A 139 -15.80 0.59 -3.34
CA ILE A 139 -14.47 0.47 -2.74
C ILE A 139 -13.81 1.86 -2.55
N SER A 140 -13.96 2.73 -3.55
CA SER A 140 -13.44 4.09 -3.49
C SER A 140 -14.16 4.90 -2.41
N LEU A 141 -15.47 4.76 -2.27
CA LEU A 141 -16.25 5.42 -1.23
C LEU A 141 -15.83 4.98 0.17
N VAL A 142 -15.68 3.67 0.41
CA VAL A 142 -15.23 3.13 1.71
C VAL A 142 -13.82 3.64 2.04
N SER A 143 -12.91 3.61 1.07
CA SER A 143 -11.53 4.11 1.26
C SER A 143 -11.51 5.61 1.55
N PHE A 144 -12.40 6.39 0.92
CA PHE A 144 -12.53 7.83 1.19
C PHE A 144 -13.04 8.09 2.61
N MET A 145 -14.07 7.38 3.06
CA MET A 145 -14.58 7.51 4.43
C MET A 145 -13.53 7.15 5.48
N LEU A 146 -12.78 6.06 5.26
CA LEU A 146 -11.65 5.70 6.12
C LEU A 146 -10.57 6.79 6.17
N THR A 147 -10.31 7.44 5.02
CA THR A 147 -9.36 8.56 4.95
C THR A 147 -9.84 9.75 5.76
N LEU A 148 -11.12 10.12 5.67
CA LEU A 148 -11.70 11.22 6.43
C LEU A 148 -11.61 11.02 7.95
N ILE A 149 -11.81 9.78 8.41
CA ILE A 149 -11.64 9.41 9.83
C ILE A 149 -10.18 9.58 10.27
N GLY A 150 -9.21 9.32 9.39
CA GLY A 150 -7.78 9.41 9.66
C GLY A 150 -7.17 10.82 9.60
N VAL A 151 -7.85 11.81 9.00
CA VAL A 151 -7.34 13.18 8.80
C VAL A 151 -6.67 13.82 10.02
N PRO A 152 -7.25 13.80 11.24
CA PRO A 152 -6.65 14.52 12.37
C PRO A 152 -5.26 14.01 12.75
N SER A 153 -4.98 12.73 12.46
CA SER A 153 -3.79 12.00 12.90
C SER A 153 -2.71 11.88 11.82
N PHE A 154 -2.95 12.37 10.60
CA PHE A 154 -1.88 12.45 9.60
C PHE A 154 -0.86 13.52 9.98
N GLY A 155 0.41 13.25 9.69
CA GLY A 155 1.52 14.13 10.05
C GLY A 155 2.86 13.66 9.48
N PRO A 156 3.94 14.40 9.77
CA PRO A 156 5.27 14.08 9.29
C PRO A 156 5.83 12.85 10.01
N SER A 157 6.38 11.91 9.25
CA SER A 157 7.03 10.68 9.74
C SER A 157 8.40 10.53 9.08
N GLY A 158 9.39 11.27 9.55
CA GLY A 158 10.72 11.29 8.95
C GLY A 158 10.71 12.03 7.61
N TYR A 159 10.86 11.29 6.50
CA TYR A 159 11.03 11.82 5.14
C TYR A 159 9.76 11.75 4.28
N TRP A 160 8.62 11.38 4.88
CA TRP A 160 7.31 11.36 4.22
C TRP A 160 6.18 11.70 5.19
N CYS A 161 5.07 12.16 4.63
CA CYS A 161 3.84 12.47 5.34
C CYS A 161 2.92 11.25 5.32
N TYR A 162 2.72 10.62 6.47
CA TYR A 162 1.83 9.46 6.59
C TYR A 162 1.16 9.50 7.96
N THR A 163 1.74 8.88 8.98
CA THR A 163 1.20 8.85 10.34
C THR A 163 1.98 9.80 11.26
N ASN A 164 1.28 10.59 12.06
CA ASN A 164 1.92 11.34 13.13
C ASN A 164 2.34 10.37 14.26
N GLN A 165 3.53 10.59 14.84
CA GLN A 165 4.03 9.79 15.97
C GLN A 165 3.33 10.12 17.30
N ILE A 166 2.60 11.23 17.37
CA ILE A 166 1.94 11.71 18.61
C ILE A 166 0.66 10.92 18.93
N ASN A 167 -0.05 10.40 17.92
CA ASN A 167 -1.33 9.71 18.13
C ASN A 167 -1.30 8.29 17.52
N PRO A 168 -1.26 7.22 18.35
CA PRO A 168 -1.13 5.84 17.85
C PRO A 168 -2.42 5.28 17.22
N THR A 169 -3.56 5.95 17.36
CA THR A 169 -4.87 5.45 16.92
C THR A 169 -4.92 5.12 15.43
N THR A 170 -4.39 6.00 14.58
CA THR A 170 -4.42 5.81 13.12
C THR A 170 -3.47 4.71 12.65
N PRO A 171 -2.18 4.64 13.06
CA PRO A 171 -1.33 3.51 12.69
C PRO A 171 -1.90 2.16 13.15
N ILE A 172 -2.57 2.10 14.30
CA ILE A 172 -3.26 0.89 14.77
C ILE A 172 -4.42 0.49 13.82
N ILE A 173 -5.31 1.43 13.48
CA ILE A 173 -6.43 1.17 12.55
C ILE A 173 -5.91 0.69 11.19
N VAL A 174 -4.86 1.35 10.67
CA VAL A 174 -4.25 0.98 9.39
C VAL A 174 -3.66 -0.41 9.44
N ILE A 175 -2.96 -0.78 10.51
CA ILE A 175 -2.41 -2.13 10.69
C ILE A 175 -3.52 -3.18 10.71
N ILE A 176 -4.56 -2.96 11.51
CA ILE A 176 -5.66 -3.93 11.62
C ILE A 176 -6.30 -4.14 10.25
N LEU A 177 -6.57 -3.04 9.52
CA LEU A 177 -7.15 -3.09 8.19
C LEU A 177 -6.23 -3.83 7.20
N THR A 178 -4.96 -3.45 7.12
CA THR A 178 -3.98 -4.04 6.20
C THR A 178 -3.75 -5.52 6.50
N PHE A 179 -3.61 -5.90 7.77
CA PHE A 179 -3.43 -7.28 8.19
C PHE A 179 -4.65 -8.14 7.83
N THR A 180 -5.85 -7.63 8.08
CA THR A 180 -7.11 -8.33 7.74
C THR A 180 -7.22 -8.56 6.23
N ILE A 181 -6.92 -7.54 5.41
CA ILE A 181 -6.96 -7.65 3.94
C ILE A 181 -5.95 -8.69 3.44
N ILE A 182 -4.73 -8.70 3.98
CA ILE A 182 -3.68 -9.65 3.58
C ILE A 182 -4.06 -11.08 3.98
N LEU A 183 -4.58 -11.29 5.19
CA LEU A 183 -5.04 -12.61 5.62
C LEU A 183 -6.14 -13.16 4.72
N ILE A 184 -7.16 -12.35 4.42
CA ILE A 184 -8.25 -12.74 3.51
C ILE A 184 -7.68 -13.06 2.12
N THR A 185 -6.82 -12.20 1.60
CA THR A 185 -6.21 -12.36 0.27
C THR A 185 -5.35 -13.62 0.19
N PHE A 186 -4.57 -13.90 1.24
CA PHE A 186 -3.74 -15.10 1.34
C PHE A 186 -4.58 -16.38 1.38
N PHE A 187 -5.65 -16.40 2.18
CA PHE A 187 -6.59 -17.51 2.20
C PHE A 187 -7.21 -17.75 0.82
N CYS A 188 -7.73 -16.70 0.17
CA CYS A 188 -8.31 -16.78 -1.17
C CYS A 188 -7.29 -17.27 -2.20
N TYR A 189 -6.04 -16.82 -2.11
CA TYR A 189 -4.95 -17.25 -2.97
C TYR A 189 -4.70 -18.76 -2.88
N ILE A 190 -4.51 -19.28 -1.66
CA ILE A 190 -4.22 -20.71 -1.44
C ILE A 190 -5.40 -21.58 -1.91
N ALA A 191 -6.64 -21.20 -1.56
CA ALA A 191 -7.82 -21.93 -1.96
C ALA A 191 -7.99 -21.97 -3.49
N THR A 192 -7.83 -20.82 -4.14
CA THR A 192 -7.90 -20.71 -5.62
C THR A 192 -6.81 -21.55 -6.29
N LEU A 193 -5.58 -21.49 -5.80
CA LEU A 193 -4.46 -22.26 -6.36
C LEU A 193 -4.68 -23.77 -6.22
N ARG A 194 -5.20 -24.22 -5.07
CA ARG A 194 -5.54 -25.63 -4.83
C ARG A 194 -6.57 -26.12 -5.83
N GLU A 195 -7.66 -25.37 -6.01
CA GLU A 195 -8.74 -25.74 -6.93
C GLU A 195 -8.25 -25.78 -8.38
N ILE A 196 -7.49 -24.77 -8.83
CA ILE A 196 -6.90 -24.77 -10.18
C ILE A 196 -6.04 -26.01 -10.41
N ASN A 197 -5.22 -26.41 -9.43
CA ASN A 197 -4.36 -27.59 -9.54
C ASN A 197 -5.18 -28.89 -9.63
N ILE A 198 -6.31 -28.99 -8.94
CA ILE A 198 -7.23 -30.14 -9.03
C ILE A 198 -7.87 -30.19 -10.42
N GLN A 199 -8.43 -29.07 -10.88
CA GLN A 199 -9.04 -28.95 -12.21
C GLN A 199 -8.05 -29.26 -13.32
N GLN A 200 -6.81 -28.76 -13.23
CA GLN A 200 -5.77 -29.03 -14.23
C GLN A 200 -5.39 -30.52 -14.29
N LYS A 201 -5.34 -31.21 -13.15
CA LYS A 201 -5.10 -32.66 -13.10
C LYS A 201 -6.26 -33.43 -13.73
N ALA A 202 -7.50 -33.03 -13.48
CA ALA A 202 -8.69 -33.64 -14.08
C ALA A 202 -8.71 -33.48 -15.61
N VAL A 203 -8.46 -32.26 -16.11
CA VAL A 203 -8.37 -31.96 -17.56
C VAL A 203 -7.29 -32.80 -18.24
N ARG A 204 -6.11 -32.96 -17.60
CA ARG A 204 -5.01 -33.76 -18.16
C ARG A 204 -5.33 -35.24 -18.22
N LYS A 205 -6.05 -35.78 -17.22
CA LYS A 205 -6.44 -37.20 -17.18
C LYS A 205 -7.55 -37.54 -18.16
N LEU A 206 -8.56 -36.68 -18.27
CA LEU A 206 -9.77 -37.00 -19.05
C LEU A 206 -9.60 -36.77 -20.55
N ASN A 207 -8.59 -36.01 -21.00
CA ASN A 207 -8.32 -35.57 -22.39
C ASN A 207 -9.54 -34.98 -23.16
N THR A 208 -10.69 -34.85 -22.50
CA THR A 208 -12.02 -34.64 -23.09
C THR A 208 -12.69 -33.39 -22.52
N GLN A 209 -11.92 -32.48 -21.90
CA GLN A 209 -12.46 -31.21 -21.40
C GLN A 209 -12.27 -30.09 -22.42
N SER A 210 -13.37 -29.39 -22.71
CA SER A 210 -13.50 -28.39 -23.76
C SER A 210 -12.39 -27.32 -23.72
N LYS A 211 -12.01 -26.79 -24.89
CA LYS A 211 -11.04 -25.67 -25.05
C LYS A 211 -11.35 -24.49 -24.11
N LEU A 212 -12.64 -24.29 -23.79
CA LEU A 212 -13.14 -23.26 -22.87
C LEU A 212 -12.60 -23.43 -21.44
N SER A 213 -12.65 -24.64 -20.88
CA SER A 213 -12.14 -24.93 -19.52
C SER A 213 -10.64 -24.67 -19.36
N ARG A 214 -9.85 -24.99 -20.41
CA ARG A 214 -8.41 -24.70 -20.43
C ARG A 214 -8.12 -23.20 -20.44
N VAL A 215 -8.93 -22.43 -21.18
CA VAL A 215 -8.78 -20.96 -21.22
C VAL A 215 -9.09 -20.35 -19.85
N GLU A 216 -10.15 -20.80 -19.16
CA GLU A 216 -10.49 -20.30 -17.82
C GLU A 216 -9.38 -20.58 -16.79
N ILE A 217 -8.79 -21.78 -16.82
CA ILE A 217 -7.64 -22.14 -15.96
C ILE A 217 -6.45 -21.20 -16.21
N ILE A 218 -6.11 -20.93 -17.48
CA ILE A 218 -4.99 -20.03 -17.83
C ILE A 218 -5.26 -18.61 -17.35
N VAL A 219 -6.48 -18.10 -17.53
CA VAL A 219 -6.87 -16.76 -17.09
C VAL A 219 -6.79 -16.64 -15.57
N THR A 220 -7.34 -17.62 -14.84
CA THR A 220 -7.35 -17.61 -13.37
C THR A 220 -5.93 -17.71 -12.81
N ARG A 221 -5.05 -18.51 -13.43
CA ARG A 221 -3.65 -18.60 -13.03
C ARG A 221 -2.89 -17.28 -13.20
N LYS A 222 -3.17 -16.53 -14.26
CA LYS A 222 -2.61 -15.17 -14.43
C LYS A 222 -3.08 -14.24 -13.33
N ILE A 223 -4.39 -14.23 -13.02
CA ILE A 223 -4.97 -13.43 -11.93
C ILE A 223 -4.32 -13.79 -10.58
N THR A 224 -4.18 -15.08 -10.31
CA THR A 224 -3.51 -15.62 -9.11
C THR A 224 -2.05 -15.16 -9.02
N GLY A 225 -1.35 -15.04 -10.15
CA GLY A 225 0.00 -14.46 -10.21
C GLY A 225 0.06 -12.99 -9.80
N TYR A 226 -0.91 -12.17 -10.20
CA TYR A 226 -0.98 -10.77 -9.76
C TYR A 226 -1.26 -10.65 -8.26
N ILE A 227 -2.11 -11.53 -7.71
CA ILE A 227 -2.38 -11.60 -6.27
C ILE A 227 -1.11 -11.98 -5.48
N LEU A 228 -0.30 -12.91 -6.01
CA LEU A 228 0.97 -13.28 -5.39
C LEU A 228 1.95 -12.10 -5.32
N ILE A 229 2.10 -11.36 -6.43
CA ILE A 229 2.98 -10.19 -6.49
C ILE A 229 2.54 -9.16 -5.44
N PHE A 230 1.23 -8.95 -5.30
CA PHE A 230 0.67 -8.07 -4.28
C PHE A 230 1.01 -8.53 -2.85
N LEU A 231 0.85 -9.83 -2.54
CA LEU A 231 1.22 -10.37 -1.23
C LEU A 231 2.71 -10.15 -0.90
N LEU A 232 3.58 -10.37 -1.89
CA LEU A 232 5.03 -10.14 -1.73
C LEU A 232 5.35 -8.66 -1.52
N GLN A 233 4.68 -7.76 -2.23
CA GLN A 233 4.92 -6.31 -2.14
C GLN A 233 4.51 -5.74 -0.77
N TRP A 234 3.42 -6.22 -0.18
CA TRP A 234 2.89 -5.67 1.07
C TRP A 234 3.40 -6.35 2.33
N THR A 235 4.08 -7.49 2.21
CA THR A 235 4.69 -8.18 3.36
C THR A 235 5.74 -7.31 4.08
N PRO A 236 6.70 -6.64 3.39
CA PRO A 236 7.65 -5.73 4.04
C PRO A 236 6.98 -4.55 4.76
N SER A 237 5.85 -4.06 4.25
CA SER A 237 5.13 -2.95 4.86
C SER A 237 4.62 -3.28 6.25
N ILE A 238 4.17 -4.53 6.50
CA ILE A 238 3.73 -4.95 7.84
C ILE A 238 4.89 -4.83 8.83
N PHE A 239 6.07 -5.33 8.49
CA PHE A 239 7.25 -5.23 9.35
C PHE A 239 7.63 -3.78 9.64
N TYR A 240 7.53 -2.90 8.64
CA TYR A 240 7.75 -1.47 8.81
C TYR A 240 6.78 -0.85 9.82
N VAL A 241 5.46 -1.09 9.70
CA VAL A 241 4.50 -0.47 10.63
C VAL A 241 4.59 -1.07 12.04
N ILE A 242 4.88 -2.37 12.17
CA ILE A 242 5.18 -2.97 13.49
C ILE A 242 6.39 -2.28 14.14
N GLY A 243 7.45 -2.04 13.36
CA GLY A 243 8.63 -1.31 13.84
C GLY A 243 8.29 0.11 14.32
N GLN A 244 7.38 0.81 13.63
CA GLN A 244 6.92 2.13 14.08
C GLN A 244 6.19 2.07 15.42
N ILE A 245 5.27 1.11 15.61
CA ILE A 245 4.55 0.96 16.89
C ILE A 245 5.52 0.65 18.04
N LEU A 246 6.44 -0.29 17.84
CA LEU A 246 7.43 -0.64 18.87
C LEU A 246 8.31 0.57 19.24
N GLY A 247 8.66 1.40 18.25
CA GLY A 247 9.35 2.66 18.48
C GLY A 247 8.52 3.65 19.33
N THR A 248 7.22 3.79 19.04
CA THR A 248 6.32 4.66 19.81
C THR A 248 6.15 4.19 21.25
N ILE A 249 5.95 2.88 21.47
CA ILE A 249 5.83 2.30 22.82
C ILE A 249 7.07 2.61 23.64
N ASN A 250 8.26 2.39 23.06
CA ASN A 250 9.51 2.67 23.74
C ASN A 250 9.61 4.16 24.12
N SER A 251 9.23 5.08 23.23
CA SER A 251 9.27 6.52 23.52
C SER A 251 8.31 6.95 24.64
N GLU A 252 7.09 6.39 24.68
CA GLU A 252 6.10 6.68 25.72
C GLU A 252 6.57 6.18 27.09
N THR A 253 7.18 4.99 27.16
CA THR A 253 7.75 4.46 28.41
C THR A 253 8.89 5.32 28.96
N PHE A 254 9.71 5.96 28.12
CA PHE A 254 10.77 6.86 28.60
C PHE A 254 10.20 8.17 29.15
N THR A 255 9.13 8.72 28.54
CA THR A 255 8.45 9.91 29.07
C THR A 255 7.76 9.65 30.40
N GLU A 256 7.03 8.53 30.52
CA GLU A 256 6.31 8.18 31.76
C GLU A 256 7.30 7.93 32.92
N GLN A 257 8.42 7.28 32.63
CA GLN A 257 9.48 7.10 33.61
C GLN A 257 10.07 8.47 34.01
N SER A 258 10.34 9.36 33.06
CA SER A 258 10.88 10.70 33.37
C SER A 258 9.94 11.57 34.23
N ASP A 259 8.62 11.48 34.02
CA ASP A 259 7.63 12.18 34.82
C ASP A 259 7.52 11.61 36.24
N GLU A 260 7.74 10.30 36.40
CA GLU A 260 7.83 9.64 37.71
C GLU A 260 9.08 10.08 38.50
N TRP A 261 10.22 10.29 37.83
CA TRP A 261 11.44 10.85 38.45
C TRP A 261 11.27 12.31 38.91
N ILE A 262 10.46 13.09 38.18
CA ILE A 262 10.17 14.50 38.51
C ILE A 262 9.17 14.59 39.67
N ASN A 263 8.09 13.80 39.64
CA ASN A 263 7.06 13.83 40.67
C ASN A 263 7.51 13.25 42.02
N ASN A 264 8.51 12.36 42.03
CA ASN A 264 9.14 11.86 43.26
C ASN A 264 10.17 12.84 43.88
N GLY A 265 10.19 14.11 43.44
CA GLY A 265 10.88 15.20 44.12
C GLY A 265 12.40 15.25 43.97
N ASN A 266 12.98 14.47 43.05
CA ASN A 266 14.43 14.39 42.91
C ASN A 266 15.06 15.45 42.00
N ILE A 267 14.29 16.28 41.28
CA ILE A 267 14.85 17.36 40.43
C ILE A 267 13.92 18.57 40.36
N SER A 268 14.46 19.77 40.61
CA SER A 268 13.75 21.07 40.48
C SER A 268 13.60 21.50 39.00
N PRO A 269 12.50 22.17 38.59
CA PRO A 269 12.11 22.36 37.17
C PRO A 269 13.07 23.21 36.32
N SER A 270 14.08 23.85 36.93
CA SER A 270 14.96 24.81 36.26
C SER A 270 16.18 24.20 35.57
N ARG A 271 16.30 22.86 35.48
CA ARG A 271 17.46 22.18 34.86
C ARG A 271 17.15 21.21 33.72
N ILE A 272 15.96 21.27 33.12
CA ILE A 272 15.67 20.45 31.92
C ILE A 272 15.75 21.34 30.69
N LYS A 273 16.97 21.49 30.15
CA LYS A 273 17.14 21.76 28.72
C LYS A 273 16.98 20.41 28.03
N VAL A 274 15.87 20.24 27.31
CA VAL A 274 15.64 19.11 26.41
C VAL A 274 16.72 19.14 25.35
N HIS A 275 17.83 18.42 25.58
CA HIS A 275 18.79 18.10 24.53
C HIS A 275 18.24 16.89 23.75
N GLU A 276 17.60 17.22 22.64
CA GLU A 276 17.88 16.67 21.31
C GLU A 276 18.29 15.18 21.25
N VAL A 277 17.35 14.36 20.75
CA VAL A 277 17.54 13.18 19.89
C VAL A 277 18.81 12.36 20.16
N VAL A 278 18.68 11.30 20.95
CA VAL A 278 19.68 10.23 21.04
C VAL A 278 19.64 9.43 19.73
N THR A 279 20.56 9.74 18.82
CA THR A 279 21.02 8.83 17.78
C THR A 279 21.77 7.68 18.43
N ILE A 280 21.23 6.47 18.32
CA ILE A 280 21.92 5.24 18.72
C ILE A 280 22.96 4.93 17.64
N GLU A 281 24.21 5.34 17.86
CA GLU A 281 25.35 4.75 17.16
C GLU A 281 25.61 3.35 17.72
N THR A 282 25.28 2.33 16.91
CA THR A 282 25.75 0.96 17.11
C THR A 282 27.27 0.95 17.00
N LYS A 283 27.95 0.86 18.14
CA LYS A 283 29.38 0.55 18.21
C LYS A 283 29.64 -0.83 17.61
N GLU A 284 30.65 -0.85 16.75
CA GLU A 284 31.28 -2.02 16.15
C GLU A 284 31.48 -3.15 17.16
N ILE A 285 31.09 -4.36 16.75
CA ILE A 285 31.68 -5.60 17.23
C ILE A 285 32.31 -6.25 16.00
N LEU A 286 33.63 -6.45 16.10
CA LEU A 286 34.61 -7.04 15.17
C LEU A 286 35.18 -6.13 14.06
#